data_AF-A0A1E4TIL5-F1
#
_entry.id   AF-A0A1E4TIL5-F1
#
_cell.length_a   1.000
_cell.length_b   1.000
_cell.length_c   1.000
_cell.angle_alpha   90.00
_cell.angle_beta   90.00
_cell.angle_gamma   90.00
#
_symmetry.space_group_name_H-M   'P 1'
#
loop_
_entity.id
_entity.type
_entity.pdbx_description
1 polymer ?
#
loop_
_entity_poly.entity_id
_entity_poly.type
_entity_poly.pdbx_seq_one_letter_code
_entity_poly.pdbx_strand_id
1 'polypeptide(L)'
;KITAQDRAILNLKLQRDKLQEYQTSIQVVLDREKELATLCLQKGDRRRALLALRKRKYQEQLLNRTDEQLMTLEQLVDSVEFALVQKDVVFGLEEGNRVLKQLNAEMNMERIEKLMDETADGIAYQEEISDLMARSITKSDEEEIESELKELEQKVYG
;
A
#
# COMPACT_ATOMS: atom_id res chain seq x y z
N LYS A 1 -6.88 5.96 18.76
CA LYS A 1 -5.70 6.19 19.65
C LYS A 1 -4.72 7.06 18.87
N ILE A 2 -4.24 8.17 19.45
CA ILE A 2 -3.24 9.04 18.80
C ILE A 2 -1.90 8.30 18.78
N THR A 3 -1.31 8.13 17.61
CA THR A 3 -0.03 7.43 17.41
C THR A 3 1.16 8.37 17.67
N ALA A 4 2.36 7.80 17.84
CA ALA A 4 3.59 8.61 17.94
C ALA A 4 3.84 9.45 16.68
N GLN A 5 3.36 8.97 15.53
CA GLN A 5 3.46 9.63 14.22
C GLN A 5 2.53 10.85 14.16
N ASP A 6 1.28 10.73 14.63
CA ASP A 6 0.34 11.86 14.72
C ASP A 6 0.89 13.00 15.59
N ARG A 7 1.58 12.65 16.69
CA ARG A 7 2.25 13.64 17.56
C ARG A 7 3.43 14.31 16.85
N ALA A 8 4.19 13.56 16.05
CA ALA A 8 5.31 14.12 15.28
C ALA A 8 4.81 15.10 14.22
N ILE A 9 3.77 14.73 13.45
CA ILE A 9 3.13 15.62 12.46
C ILE A 9 2.57 16.87 13.13
N LEU A 10 1.89 16.71 14.27
CA LEU A 10 1.38 17.86 15.02
C LEU A 10 2.50 18.81 15.45
N ASN A 11 3.62 18.28 15.95
CA ASN A 11 4.77 19.11 16.35
C ASN A 11 5.39 19.86 15.16
N LEU A 12 5.47 19.23 13.99
CA LEU A 12 5.96 19.89 12.76
C LEU A 12 5.02 21.00 12.31
N LYS A 13 3.70 20.76 12.35
CA LYS A 13 2.67 21.78 12.04
C LYS A 13 2.74 22.96 13.02
N LEU A 14 2.88 22.69 14.32
CA LEU A 14 3.07 23.74 15.33
C LEU A 14 4.35 24.56 15.12
N GLN A 15 5.45 23.92 14.71
CA GLN A 15 6.69 24.63 14.38
C GLN A 15 6.52 25.51 13.14
N ARG A 16 5.86 25.01 12.09
CA ARG A 16 5.55 25.80 10.90
C ARG A 16 4.72 27.03 11.25
N ASP A 17 3.66 26.88 12.03
CA ASP A 17 2.78 27.99 12.39
C ASP A 17 3.53 29.07 13.21
N LYS A 18 4.43 28.65 14.12
CA LYS A 18 5.32 29.58 14.84
C LYS A 18 6.30 30.32 13.92
N LEU A 19 6.84 29.65 12.91
CA LEU A 19 7.73 30.27 11.94
C LEU A 19 6.97 31.29 11.07
N GLN A 20 5.73 31.02 10.69
CA GLN A 20 4.87 31.98 9.99
C GLN A 20 4.53 33.22 10.85
N GLU A 21 4.23 33.02 12.13
CA GLU A 21 4.02 34.12 13.06
C GLU A 21 5.29 34.98 13.21
N TYR A 22 6.45 34.34 13.28
CA TYR A 22 7.74 35.02 13.32
C TYR A 22 8.04 35.80 12.03
N GLN A 23 7.75 35.22 10.86
CA GLN A 23 7.90 35.87 9.55
C GLN A 23 7.05 37.14 9.47
N THR A 24 5.78 37.06 9.88
CA THR A 24 4.86 38.21 9.92
C THR A 24 5.36 39.28 10.88
N SER A 25 5.88 38.88 12.04
CA SER A 25 6.44 39.79 13.04
C SER A 25 7.69 40.51 12.54
N ILE A 26 8.61 39.81 11.87
CA ILE A 26 9.82 40.42 11.28
C ILE A 26 9.45 41.42 10.18
N GLN A 27 8.44 41.12 9.36
CA GLN A 27 8.03 42.02 8.29
C GLN A 27 7.64 43.40 8.83
N VAL A 28 6.89 43.45 9.93
CA VAL A 28 6.53 44.70 10.62
C VAL A 28 7.77 45.44 11.13
N VAL A 29 8.77 44.72 11.64
CA VAL A 29 10.02 45.33 12.11
C VAL A 29 10.83 45.90 10.93
N LEU A 30 10.90 45.19 9.80
CA LEU A 30 11.58 45.64 8.59
C LEU A 30 10.97 46.93 8.03
N ASP A 31 9.64 47.01 7.99
CA ASP A 31 8.92 48.21 7.53
C ASP A 31 9.20 49.41 8.46
N ARG A 32 9.20 49.17 9.78
CA ARG A 32 9.55 50.19 10.76
C ARG A 32 11.01 50.64 10.67
N GLU A 33 11.95 49.72 10.43
CA GLU A 33 13.36 50.07 10.22
C GLU A 33 13.58 50.88 8.93
N LYS A 34 12.77 50.61 7.89
CA LYS A 34 12.76 51.40 6.64
C LYS A 34 12.27 52.82 6.89
N GLU A 35 11.18 53.01 7.64
CA GLU A 35 10.69 54.34 8.04
C GLU A 35 11.71 55.10 8.91
N LEU A 36 12.34 54.41 9.86
CA LEU A 36 13.39 55.03 10.68
C LEU A 36 14.60 55.46 9.85
N ALA A 37 14.98 54.66 8.84
CA ALA A 37 16.06 55.01 7.92
C ALA A 37 15.71 56.24 7.09
N THR A 38 14.49 56.35 6.55
CA THR A 38 14.06 57.54 5.78
C THR A 38 14.00 58.80 6.65
N LEU A 39 13.50 58.70 7.88
CA LEU A 39 13.48 59.81 8.84
C LEU A 39 14.89 60.27 9.22
N CYS A 40 15.83 59.36 9.42
CA CYS A 40 17.23 59.71 9.72
C CYS A 40 17.91 60.39 8.53
N LEU A 41 17.60 59.97 7.30
CA LEU A 41 18.09 60.61 6.07
C LEU A 41 17.55 62.05 5.92
N GLN A 42 16.25 62.26 6.19
CA GLN A 42 15.65 63.60 6.17
C GLN A 42 16.27 64.55 7.21
N LYS A 43 16.68 64.02 8.37
CA LYS A 43 17.38 64.78 9.42
C LYS A 43 18.87 64.99 9.15
N GLY A 44 19.41 64.49 8.03
CA GLY A 44 20.83 64.59 7.66
C GLY A 44 21.77 63.67 8.46
N ASP A 45 21.23 62.78 9.30
CA ASP A 45 22.02 61.96 10.23
C ASP A 45 22.42 60.62 9.58
N ARG A 46 23.39 60.71 8.67
CA ARG A 46 23.82 59.60 7.78
C ARG A 46 24.35 58.38 8.55
N ARG A 47 24.97 58.57 9.72
CA ARG A 47 25.48 57.46 10.55
C ARG A 47 24.35 56.59 11.09
N ARG A 48 23.26 57.21 11.57
CA ARG A 48 22.10 56.48 12.10
C ARG A 48 21.32 55.79 10.99
N ALA A 49 21.18 56.42 9.83
CA ALA A 49 20.57 55.81 8.66
C ALA A 49 21.34 54.54 8.19
N LEU A 50 22.67 54.59 8.16
CA LEU A 50 23.51 53.43 7.82
C LEU A 50 23.36 52.27 8.82
N LEU A 51 23.24 52.57 10.12
CA LEU A 51 23.03 51.55 11.14
C LEU A 51 21.66 50.87 10.98
N ALA A 52 20.60 51.64 10.75
CA ALA A 52 19.26 51.13 10.49
C ALA A 52 19.23 50.21 9.26
N LEU A 53 19.86 50.63 8.15
CA LEU A 53 19.95 49.81 6.94
C LEU A 53 20.73 48.51 7.14
N ARG A 54 21.78 48.51 7.98
CA ARG A 54 22.53 47.29 8.33
C ARG A 54 21.68 46.31 9.16
N LYS A 55 20.93 46.82 10.13
CA LYS A 55 19.99 45.99 10.91
C LYS A 55 18.91 45.38 10.02
N ARG A 56 18.39 46.19 9.09
CA ARG A 56 17.39 45.75 8.11
C ARG A 56 17.91 44.61 7.25
N LYS A 57 19.13 44.77 6.71
CA LYS A 57 19.77 43.73 5.89
C LYS A 57 20.00 42.43 6.66
N TYR A 58 20.36 42.52 7.95
CA TYR A 58 20.52 41.33 8.80
C TYR A 58 19.18 40.63 9.05
N GLN A 59 18.11 41.39 9.30
CA GLN A 59 16.76 40.84 9.46
C GLN A 59 16.22 40.22 8.16
N GLU A 60 16.49 40.83 7.00
CA GLU A 60 16.16 40.24 5.69
C GLU A 60 16.88 38.89 5.49
N GLN A 61 18.15 38.80 5.87
CA GLN A 61 18.88 37.52 5.81
C GLN A 61 18.31 36.46 6.75
N LEU A 62 17.86 36.87 7.94
CA LEU A 62 17.23 35.96 8.89
C LEU A 62 15.87 35.49 8.38
N LEU A 63 15.10 36.36 7.74
CA LEU A 63 13.83 36.03 7.10
C LEU A 63 14.03 35.01 5.98
N ASN A 64 15.00 35.24 5.09
CA ASN A 64 15.31 34.28 4.01
C ASN A 64 15.67 32.88 4.54
N ARG A 65 16.47 32.80 5.61
CA ARG A 65 16.79 31.52 6.25
C ARG A 65 15.56 30.86 6.87
N THR A 66 14.65 31.66 7.41
CA THR A 66 13.38 31.18 7.98
C THR A 66 12.49 30.61 6.87
N ASP A 67 12.44 31.27 5.70
CA ASP A 67 11.68 30.80 4.54
C ASP A 67 12.25 29.47 4.00
N GLU A 68 13.57 29.34 3.89
CA GLU A 68 14.23 28.07 3.52
C GLU A 68 13.88 26.93 4.49
N GLN A 69 13.90 27.22 5.80
CA GLN A 69 13.53 26.26 6.83
C GLN A 69 12.06 25.87 6.77
N LEU A 70 11.17 26.82 6.49
CA LEU A 70 9.74 26.59 6.36
C LEU A 70 9.44 25.71 5.15
N MET A 71 10.07 25.97 4.02
CA MET A 71 9.95 25.14 2.81
C MET A 71 10.46 23.71 3.05
N THR A 72 11.55 23.56 3.79
CA THR A 72 12.08 22.24 4.19
C THR A 72 11.09 21.50 5.12
N LEU A 73 10.45 22.22 6.05
CA LEU A 73 9.43 21.68 6.94
C LEU A 73 8.20 21.20 6.18
N GLU A 74 7.72 21.96 5.20
CA GLU A 74 6.59 21.57 4.34
C GLU A 74 6.90 20.29 3.56
N GLN A 75 8.09 20.21 2.94
CA GLN A 75 8.54 19.00 2.25
C GLN A 75 8.60 17.78 3.18
N LEU A 76 9.06 17.97 4.42
CA LEU A 76 9.12 16.89 5.40
C LEU A 76 7.72 16.43 5.81
N VAL A 77 6.78 17.35 6.00
CA VAL A 77 5.39 17.01 6.32
C VAL A 77 4.76 16.21 5.18
N ASP A 78 4.91 16.67 3.94
CA ASP A 78 4.37 15.98 2.75
C ASP A 78 4.99 14.58 2.59
N SER A 79 6.30 14.46 2.79
CA SER A 79 7.01 13.17 2.77
C SER A 79 6.46 12.20 3.82
N VAL A 80 6.20 12.68 5.04
CA VAL A 80 5.69 11.84 6.14
C VAL A 80 4.25 11.42 5.87
N GLU A 81 3.41 12.34 5.39
CA GLU A 81 2.02 12.04 5.03
C GLU A 81 1.97 11.02 3.86
N PHE A 82 2.84 11.16 2.86
CA PHE A 82 2.95 10.18 1.78
C PHE A 82 3.40 8.79 2.29
N ALA A 83 4.41 8.75 3.17
CA ALA A 83 4.88 7.49 3.75
C ALA A 83 3.80 6.78 4.58
N LEU A 84 2.91 7.53 5.24
CA LEU A 84 1.76 6.98 5.95
C LEU A 84 0.75 6.35 4.98
N VAL A 85 0.37 7.06 3.92
CA VAL A 85 -0.52 6.50 2.89
C VAL A 85 0.09 5.26 2.24
N GLN A 86 1.39 5.29 1.92
CA GLN A 86 2.09 4.15 1.35
C GLN A 86 2.03 2.93 2.28
N LYS A 87 2.24 3.12 3.58
CA LYS A 87 2.12 2.05 4.57
C LYS A 87 0.70 1.47 4.59
N ASP A 88 -0.32 2.33 4.58
CA ASP A 88 -1.73 1.89 4.62
C ASP A 88 -2.12 1.11 3.36
N VAL A 89 -1.64 1.53 2.18
CA VAL A 89 -1.84 0.80 0.92
C VAL A 89 -1.17 -0.57 0.98
N VAL A 90 0.07 -0.66 1.46
CA VAL A 90 0.78 -1.95 1.59
C VAL A 90 0.04 -2.87 2.56
N PHE A 91 -0.41 -2.35 3.70
CA PHE A 91 -1.16 -3.13 4.67
C PHE A 91 -2.49 -3.65 4.09
N GLY A 92 -3.23 -2.81 3.35
CA GLY A 92 -4.45 -3.23 2.67
C GLY A 92 -4.20 -4.29 1.59
N LEU A 93 -3.09 -4.19 0.85
CA LEU A 93 -2.69 -5.22 -0.12
C LEU A 93 -2.32 -6.54 0.56
N GLU A 94 -1.61 -6.52 1.69
CA GLU A 94 -1.28 -7.73 2.45
C GLU A 94 -2.54 -8.42 2.98
N GLU A 95 -3.48 -7.65 3.53
CA GLU A 95 -4.74 -8.19 4.03
C GLU A 95 -5.60 -8.75 2.89
N GLY A 96 -5.71 -8.02 1.77
CA GLY A 96 -6.39 -8.50 0.57
C GLY A 96 -5.75 -9.78 0.01
N ASN A 97 -4.42 -9.87 -0.02
CA ASN A 97 -3.72 -11.08 -0.44
C ASN A 97 -4.00 -12.26 0.52
N ARG A 98 -4.09 -12.01 1.83
CA ARG A 98 -4.48 -13.05 2.80
C ARG A 98 -5.89 -13.57 2.53
N VAL A 99 -6.86 -12.69 2.30
CA VAL A 99 -8.24 -13.06 1.99
C VAL A 99 -8.30 -13.80 0.65
N LEU A 100 -7.60 -13.33 -0.38
CA LEU A 100 -7.52 -14.01 -1.67
C LEU A 100 -6.92 -15.42 -1.56
N LYS A 101 -5.90 -15.62 -0.71
CA LYS A 101 -5.34 -16.95 -0.44
C LYS A 101 -6.34 -17.89 0.24
N GLN A 102 -7.13 -17.38 1.18
CA GLN A 102 -8.19 -18.16 1.83
C GLN A 102 -9.28 -18.55 0.83
N LEU A 103 -9.76 -17.60 0.04
CA LEU A 103 -10.80 -17.82 -0.96
C LEU A 103 -10.33 -18.79 -2.06
N ASN A 104 -9.06 -18.70 -2.48
CA ASN A 104 -8.47 -19.64 -3.42
C ASN A 104 -8.34 -21.05 -2.83
N ALA A 105 -8.09 -21.19 -1.52
CA ALA A 105 -8.07 -22.49 -0.86
C ALA A 105 -9.47 -23.11 -0.77
N GLU A 106 -10.49 -22.31 -0.45
CA GLU A 106 -11.89 -22.73 -0.43
C GLU A 106 -12.39 -23.15 -1.82
N MET A 107 -12.11 -22.36 -2.86
CA MET A 107 -12.47 -22.73 -4.24
C MET A 107 -11.79 -24.01 -4.72
N ASN A 108 -10.53 -24.24 -4.34
CA ASN A 108 -9.85 -25.50 -4.67
C ASN A 108 -10.50 -26.69 -3.95
N MET A 109 -10.99 -26.52 -2.72
CA MET A 109 -11.70 -27.56 -1.98
C MET A 109 -13.05 -27.88 -2.63
N GLU A 110 -13.87 -26.87 -2.97
CA GLU A 110 -15.12 -27.08 -3.71
C GLU A 110 -14.89 -27.78 -5.06
N ARG A 111 -13.78 -27.46 -5.74
CA ARG A 111 -13.44 -28.10 -7.01
C ARG A 111 -13.05 -29.56 -6.83
N ILE A 112 -12.36 -29.90 -5.74
CA ILE A 112 -12.03 -31.29 -5.40
C ILE A 112 -13.30 -32.06 -5.05
N GLU A 113 -14.21 -31.45 -4.27
CA GLU A 113 -15.49 -32.05 -3.91
C GLU A 113 -16.34 -32.38 -5.15
N LYS A 114 -16.48 -31.42 -6.09
CA LYS A 114 -17.16 -31.68 -7.37
C LYS A 114 -16.51 -32.80 -8.20
N LEU A 115 -15.18 -32.84 -8.25
CA LEU A 115 -14.48 -33.92 -8.94
C LEU A 115 -14.71 -35.27 -8.26
N MET A 116 -14.76 -35.32 -6.92
CA MET A 116 -15.09 -36.54 -6.20
C MET A 116 -16.52 -36.99 -6.47
N ASP A 117 -17.50 -36.08 -6.47
CA ASP A 117 -18.88 -36.38 -6.83
C ASP A 117 -19.00 -36.91 -8.27
N GLU A 118 -18.35 -36.24 -9.24
CA GLU A 118 -18.33 -36.71 -10.64
C GLU A 118 -17.67 -38.09 -10.79
N THR A 119 -16.61 -38.38 -10.03
CA THR A 119 -15.99 -39.71 -10.05
C THR A 119 -16.81 -40.77 -9.33
N ALA A 120 -17.49 -40.43 -8.23
CA ALA A 120 -18.36 -41.35 -7.50
C ALA A 120 -19.58 -41.74 -8.35
N ASP A 121 -20.20 -40.77 -9.02
CA ASP A 121 -21.29 -41.01 -9.97
C ASP A 121 -20.81 -41.86 -11.16
N GLY A 122 -19.60 -41.59 -11.67
CA GLY A 122 -18.99 -42.38 -12.74
C GLY A 122 -18.71 -43.83 -12.35
N ILE A 123 -18.22 -44.08 -11.13
CA ILE A 123 -17.98 -45.42 -10.58
C ILE A 123 -19.31 -46.15 -10.38
N ALA A 124 -20.32 -45.50 -9.81
CA ALA A 124 -21.64 -46.09 -9.59
C ALA A 124 -22.32 -46.47 -10.91
N TYR A 125 -22.22 -45.61 -11.94
CA TYR A 125 -22.73 -45.91 -13.27
C TYR A 125 -21.96 -47.07 -13.94
N GLN A 126 -20.65 -47.15 -13.73
CA GLN A 126 -19.85 -48.27 -14.25
C GLN A 126 -20.21 -49.58 -13.56
N GLU A 127 -20.40 -49.58 -12.23
CA GLU A 127 -20.87 -50.75 -11.48
C GLU A 127 -22.28 -51.17 -11.91
N GLU A 128 -23.20 -50.22 -12.12
CA GLU A 128 -24.56 -50.51 -12.60
C GLU A 128 -24.54 -51.10 -14.03
N ILE A 129 -23.70 -50.57 -14.92
CA ILE A 129 -23.48 -51.18 -16.25
C ILE A 129 -22.87 -52.57 -16.12
N SER A 130 -21.85 -52.76 -15.28
CA SER A 130 -21.22 -54.06 -15.06
C SER A 130 -22.21 -55.08 -14.49
N ASP A 131 -23.07 -54.69 -13.55
CA ASP A 131 -24.12 -55.55 -12.98
C ASP A 131 -25.22 -55.86 -14.00
N LEU A 132 -25.62 -54.89 -14.82
CA LEU A 132 -26.57 -55.10 -15.91
C LEU A 132 -25.99 -56.01 -16.99
N MET A 133 -24.71 -55.84 -17.35
CA MET A 133 -24.01 -56.72 -18.27
C MET A 133 -23.88 -58.13 -17.70
N ALA A 134 -23.45 -58.30 -16.45
CA ALA A 134 -23.33 -59.60 -15.79
C ALA A 134 -24.68 -60.35 -15.70
N ARG A 135 -25.80 -59.64 -15.62
CA ARG A 135 -27.15 -60.25 -15.67
C ARG A 135 -27.61 -60.65 -17.08
N SER A 136 -26.95 -60.14 -18.12
CA SER A 136 -27.32 -60.35 -19.53
C SER A 136 -26.44 -61.38 -20.27
N ILE A 137 -25.32 -61.79 -19.68
CA ILE A 137 -24.39 -62.76 -20.26
C ILE A 137 -24.88 -64.18 -19.92
N THR A 138 -24.99 -65.06 -20.93
CA THR A 138 -25.31 -66.47 -20.68
C THR A 138 -24.03 -67.27 -20.44
N LYS A 139 -24.10 -68.42 -19.74
CA LYS A 139 -22.91 -69.25 -19.43
C LYS A 139 -22.08 -69.64 -20.67
N SER A 140 -22.71 -69.73 -21.85
CA SER A 140 -22.01 -70.03 -23.10
C SER A 140 -21.12 -68.86 -23.55
N ASP A 141 -21.55 -67.63 -23.28
CA ASP A 141 -20.81 -66.42 -23.64
C ASP A 141 -19.65 -66.17 -22.66
N GLU A 142 -19.80 -66.56 -21.38
CA GLU A 142 -18.71 -66.52 -20.38
C GLU A 142 -17.53 -67.41 -20.78
N GLU A 143 -17.79 -68.61 -21.30
CA GLU A 143 -16.74 -69.56 -21.72
C GLU A 143 -15.97 -69.08 -22.96
N GLU A 144 -16.65 -68.46 -23.93
CA GLU A 144 -15.98 -67.86 -25.09
C GLU A 144 -15.08 -66.67 -24.69
N ILE A 145 -15.58 -65.78 -23.83
CA ILE A 145 -14.83 -64.61 -23.36
C ILE A 145 -13.62 -65.02 -22.50
N GLU A 146 -13.76 -66.03 -21.64
CA GLU A 146 -12.64 -66.53 -20.83
C GLU A 146 -11.54 -67.16 -21.70
N SER A 147 -11.93 -67.78 -22.82
CA SER A 147 -10.97 -68.32 -23.79
C SER A 147 -10.20 -67.23 -24.54
N GLU A 148 -10.87 -66.18 -25.01
CA GLU A 148 -10.23 -65.00 -25.63
C GLU A 148 -9.32 -64.24 -24.66
N LEU A 149 -9.72 -64.09 -23.39
CA LEU A 149 -8.89 -63.43 -22.38
C LEU A 149 -7.60 -64.22 -22.13
N LYS A 150 -7.68 -65.55 -22.00
CA LYS A 150 -6.51 -66.42 -21.85
C LYS A 150 -5.57 -66.32 -23.05
N GLU A 151 -6.09 -66.24 -24.27
CA GLU A 151 -5.25 -66.04 -25.47
C GLU A 151 -4.55 -64.68 -25.48
N LEU A 152 -5.20 -63.62 -25.01
CA LEU A 152 -4.60 -62.29 -24.90
C LEU A 152 -3.55 -62.23 -23.77
N GLU A 153 -3.83 -62.80 -22.61
CA GLU A 153 -2.87 -62.88 -21.50
C GLU A 153 -1.64 -63.69 -21.90
N GLN A 154 -1.82 -64.78 -22.66
CA GLN A 154 -0.71 -65.60 -23.16
C GLN A 154 0.14 -64.87 -24.22
N LYS A 155 -0.43 -63.92 -24.97
CA LYS A 155 0.33 -63.02 -25.88
C LYS A 155 1.05 -61.88 -25.17
N VAL A 156 0.60 -61.48 -23.98
CA VAL A 156 1.16 -60.36 -23.22
C VAL A 156 2.22 -60.85 -22.22
N TYR A 157 2.05 -62.04 -21.65
CA TYR A 157 2.96 -62.64 -20.66
C TYR A 157 3.80 -63.81 -21.18
N GLY A 158 3.57 -64.29 -22.41
CA GLY A 158 4.42 -65.25 -23.12
C GLY A 158 5.35 -64.55 -24.10
#